data_AF-A0A1C7MPD7-F1
#
_entry.id   AF-A0A1C7MPD7-F1
#
_cell.length_a   1.000
_cell.length_b   1.000
_cell.length_c   1.000
_cell.angle_alpha   90.00
_cell.angle_beta   90.00
_cell.angle_gamma   90.00
#
_symmetry.space_group_name_H-M   'P 1'
#
loop_
_entity.id
_entity.type
_entity.pdbx_description
1 polymer ?
#
loop_
_entity_poly.entity_id
_entity_poly.type
_entity_poly.pdbx_seq_one_letter_code
_entity_poly.pdbx_strand_id
1 'polypeptide(L)'
;MFWKLVGVAKGGYDTLAKIKPPSPGVLFMMNKATGSTRWYPNLLKHVDNPDNIRFIEAITKQIEDNDLARIVEHKEPLVPDESCDCVTVLEPLAKGYLASVSTHVKNLLTEEGRVKLTNKTASARRRVRRRVKTVHRRQAAAKFNELFEIPPLASQLSWTQISRRLALEGALMVRGRAWHRKLYVQILWHLDRIAELFPVTNATKCEEDTIQFMASSDGSDIEEPAKKKRKINSRTVIKKTFQASTKHDNLRGPNSVKPQRILPYVSMVKPTWMRAEKASGLVMRADEPWMASLGQKLNKSTLLTSCQDNLLSELPADTDYDADDEHVDEERASEEHAGEERAGEEHAGEERAGEERAEEHAEGAGEHAGEEHAGGENNVA
;
A
#
# COMPACT_ATOMS: atom_id res chain seq x y z
N MET A 1 5.43 -4.26 25.33
CA MET A 1 4.52 -4.17 26.49
C MET A 1 3.19 -4.90 26.25
N PHE A 2 2.41 -4.54 25.23
CA PHE A 2 1.13 -5.20 24.87
C PHE A 2 1.14 -6.73 25.07
N TRP A 3 2.09 -7.43 24.42
CA TRP A 3 2.20 -8.89 24.44
C TRP A 3 2.39 -9.48 25.85
N LYS A 4 3.13 -8.76 26.72
CA LYS A 4 3.34 -9.15 28.11
C LYS A 4 2.02 -9.07 28.90
N LEU A 5 1.24 -8.00 28.68
CA LEU A 5 -0.05 -7.79 29.36
C LEU A 5 -1.11 -8.82 28.97
N VAL A 6 -1.11 -9.29 27.71
CA VAL A 6 -2.01 -10.37 27.27
C VAL A 6 -1.46 -11.77 27.58
N GLY A 7 -0.23 -11.87 28.08
CA GLY A 7 0.43 -13.14 28.40
C GLY A 7 0.72 -14.00 27.16
N VAL A 8 1.19 -13.39 26.07
CA VAL A 8 1.53 -14.08 24.81
C VAL A 8 2.93 -13.69 24.37
N ALA A 9 3.67 -14.61 23.75
CA ALA A 9 4.94 -14.29 23.11
C ALA A 9 4.74 -13.25 21.99
N LYS A 10 5.74 -12.38 21.78
CA LYS A 10 5.66 -11.32 20.76
C LYS A 10 5.43 -11.94 19.37
N GLY A 11 4.36 -11.52 18.69
CA GLY A 11 4.01 -12.01 17.34
C GLY A 11 3.21 -13.31 17.31
N GLY A 12 2.85 -13.88 18.47
CA GLY A 12 1.99 -15.07 18.57
C GLY A 12 0.51 -14.78 18.30
N TYR A 13 0.18 -14.28 17.11
CA TYR A 13 -1.19 -13.91 16.74
C TYR A 13 -2.17 -15.09 16.80
N ASP A 14 -1.73 -16.29 16.42
CA ASP A 14 -2.54 -17.51 16.49
C ASP A 14 -2.88 -17.89 17.93
N THR A 15 -1.95 -17.64 18.86
CA THR A 15 -2.17 -17.83 20.30
C THR A 15 -3.13 -16.76 20.83
N LEU A 16 -2.98 -15.52 20.38
CA LEU A 16 -3.87 -14.42 20.79
C LEU A 16 -5.32 -14.67 20.37
N ALA A 17 -5.53 -15.21 19.16
CA ALA A 17 -6.85 -15.57 18.65
C ALA A 17 -7.52 -16.70 19.47
N LYS A 18 -6.74 -17.53 20.16
CA LYS A 18 -7.22 -18.62 21.02
C LYS A 18 -7.48 -18.20 22.46
N ILE A 19 -7.05 -17.00 22.86
CA ILE A 19 -7.30 -16.50 24.20
C ILE A 19 -8.78 -16.17 24.35
N LYS A 20 -9.46 -16.94 25.19
CA LYS A 20 -10.82 -16.65 25.64
C LYS A 20 -10.75 -16.09 27.07
N PRO A 21 -11.59 -15.09 27.41
CA PRO A 21 -11.76 -14.70 28.80
C PRO A 21 -12.29 -15.91 29.60
N PRO A 22 -11.93 -16.03 30.89
CA PRO A 22 -12.38 -17.14 31.74
C PRO A 22 -13.91 -17.17 31.89
N SER A 23 -14.54 -15.99 31.89
CA SER A 23 -15.99 -15.81 31.92
C SER A 23 -16.37 -14.51 31.20
N PRO A 24 -17.61 -14.39 30.69
CA PRO A 24 -18.11 -13.15 30.10
C PRO A 24 -17.95 -11.97 31.08
N GLY A 25 -17.44 -10.83 30.59
CA GLY A 25 -17.25 -9.62 31.39
C GLY A 25 -15.96 -9.54 32.21
N VAL A 26 -15.15 -10.60 32.27
CA VAL A 26 -13.84 -10.53 32.94
C VAL A 26 -12.79 -9.93 32.00
N LEU A 27 -12.35 -8.71 32.33
CA LEU A 27 -11.36 -7.95 31.55
C LEU A 27 -9.91 -8.31 31.87
N PHE A 28 -9.64 -8.72 33.10
CA PHE A 28 -8.32 -9.13 33.53
C PHE A 28 -8.37 -10.18 34.63
N MET A 29 -7.29 -10.93 34.77
CA MET A 29 -7.06 -11.87 35.87
C MET A 29 -5.71 -11.57 36.51
N MET A 30 -5.68 -11.47 37.84
CA MET A 30 -4.42 -11.43 38.57
C MET A 30 -3.92 -12.84 38.84
N ASN A 31 -2.68 -13.12 38.44
CA ASN A 31 -2.00 -14.35 38.84
C ASN A 31 -1.46 -14.19 40.26
N LYS A 32 -2.05 -14.92 41.22
CA LYS A 32 -1.66 -14.86 42.64
C LYS A 32 -0.21 -15.27 42.90
N ALA A 33 0.35 -16.17 42.07
CA ALA A 33 1.70 -16.67 42.27
C ALA A 33 2.78 -15.67 41.82
N THR A 34 2.53 -14.97 40.71
CA THR A 34 3.50 -14.02 40.14
C THR A 34 3.17 -12.55 40.45
N GLY A 35 1.98 -12.27 40.98
CA GLY A 35 1.44 -10.92 41.12
C GLY A 35 1.12 -10.24 39.79
N SER A 36 1.23 -10.94 38.64
CA SER A 36 1.07 -10.29 37.33
C SER A 36 -0.39 -10.28 36.87
N THR A 37 -0.84 -9.14 36.38
CA THR A 37 -2.18 -8.97 35.77
C THR A 37 -2.15 -9.37 34.30
N ARG A 38 -3.01 -10.30 33.92
CA ARG A 38 -3.25 -10.70 32.52
C ARG A 38 -4.56 -10.10 32.03
N TRP A 39 -4.50 -9.39 30.90
CA TRP A 39 -5.65 -8.73 30.29
C TRP A 39 -6.24 -9.53 29.12
N TYR A 40 -7.56 -9.38 28.93
CA TYR A 40 -8.37 -10.05 27.92
C TYR A 40 -9.16 -9.01 27.10
N PRO A 41 -8.50 -8.23 26.22
CA PRO A 41 -9.19 -7.25 25.38
C PRO A 41 -10.17 -7.94 24.43
N ASN A 42 -11.27 -7.26 24.11
CA ASN A 42 -12.25 -7.76 23.17
C ASN A 42 -11.84 -7.44 21.73
N LEU A 43 -10.96 -8.27 21.18
CA LEU A 43 -10.35 -8.11 19.84
C LEU A 43 -11.35 -8.24 18.69
N LEU A 44 -12.56 -8.75 18.96
CA LEU A 44 -13.63 -8.86 17.96
C LEU A 44 -14.51 -7.60 17.91
N LYS A 45 -14.53 -6.79 18.96
CA LYS A 45 -15.29 -5.53 18.98
C LYS A 45 -14.49 -4.36 18.38
N HIS A 46 -15.10 -3.17 18.36
CA HIS A 46 -14.41 -1.95 17.95
C HIS A 46 -13.37 -1.54 19.01
N VAL A 47 -12.36 -0.78 18.60
CA VAL A 47 -11.31 -0.32 19.52
C VAL A 47 -11.86 0.62 20.61
N ASP A 48 -12.97 1.30 20.32
CA ASP A 48 -13.69 2.20 21.25
C ASP A 48 -14.70 1.48 22.15
N ASN A 49 -14.69 0.15 22.15
CA ASN A 49 -15.49 -0.59 23.13
C ASN A 49 -14.96 -0.30 24.55
N PRO A 50 -15.83 -0.12 25.57
CA PRO A 50 -15.40 0.19 26.93
C PRO A 50 -14.36 -0.80 27.50
N ASP A 51 -14.47 -2.09 27.17
CA ASP A 51 -13.51 -3.12 27.56
C ASP A 51 -12.10 -2.84 27.00
N ASN A 52 -12.05 -2.39 25.74
CA ASN A 52 -10.82 -2.06 25.03
C ASN A 52 -10.24 -0.72 25.48
N ILE A 53 -11.08 0.26 25.82
CA ILE A 53 -10.66 1.55 26.39
C ILE A 53 -9.91 1.32 27.71
N ARG A 54 -10.50 0.57 28.64
CA ARG A 54 -9.85 0.21 29.92
C ARG A 54 -8.51 -0.52 29.72
N PHE A 55 -8.43 -1.36 28.70
CA PHE A 55 -7.18 -2.03 28.35
C PHE A 55 -6.14 -1.07 27.76
N ILE A 56 -6.56 -0.10 26.95
CA ILE A 56 -5.68 0.96 26.43
C ILE A 56 -5.13 1.80 27.59
N GLU A 57 -5.99 2.25 28.50
CA GLU A 57 -5.61 2.98 29.72
C GLU A 57 -4.60 2.19 30.57
N ALA A 58 -4.80 0.88 30.71
CA ALA A 58 -3.87 0.03 31.43
C ALA A 58 -2.50 -0.11 30.73
N ILE A 59 -2.48 -0.13 29.39
CA ILE A 59 -1.23 -0.13 28.63
C ILE A 59 -0.52 1.21 28.80
N THR A 60 -1.21 2.33 28.62
CA THR A 60 -0.60 3.66 28.69
C THR A 60 -0.03 3.92 30.08
N LYS A 61 -0.79 3.61 31.13
CA LYS A 61 -0.32 3.69 32.51
C LYS A 61 0.91 2.82 32.76
N GLN A 62 0.94 1.59 32.23
CA GLN A 62 2.12 0.73 32.40
C GLN A 62 3.35 1.27 31.64
N ILE A 63 3.17 1.96 30.51
CA ILE A 63 4.27 2.64 29.80
C ILE A 63 4.81 3.78 30.67
N GLU A 64 3.91 4.61 31.19
CA GLU A 64 4.24 5.72 32.08
C GLU A 64 4.98 5.25 33.33
N ASP A 65 4.44 4.23 34.04
CA ASP A 65 5.06 3.65 35.23
C ASP A 65 6.48 3.12 34.95
N ASN A 66 6.68 2.50 33.78
CA ASN A 66 7.99 1.99 33.37
C ASN A 66 8.97 3.11 33.02
N ASP A 67 8.51 4.16 32.36
CA ASP A 67 9.35 5.32 32.01
C ASP A 67 9.73 6.09 33.29
N LEU A 68 8.80 6.28 34.22
CA LEU A 68 9.08 6.86 35.54
C LEU A 68 10.10 6.03 36.33
N ALA A 69 9.94 4.70 36.35
CA ALA A 69 10.91 3.82 37.01
C ALA A 69 12.31 3.93 36.39
N ARG A 70 12.40 4.01 35.04
CA ARG A 70 13.67 4.20 34.32
C ARG A 70 14.34 5.53 34.70
N ILE A 71 13.57 6.61 34.78
CA ILE A 71 14.08 7.94 35.15
C ILE A 71 14.66 7.92 36.57
N VAL A 72 13.95 7.29 37.52
CA VAL A 72 14.42 7.13 38.91
C VAL A 72 15.70 6.30 38.98
N GLU A 73 15.75 5.17 38.25
CA GLU A 73 16.89 4.25 38.25
C GLU A 73 18.15 4.89 37.67
N HIS A 74 18.03 5.61 36.55
CA HIS A 74 19.17 6.21 35.85
C HIS A 74 19.51 7.63 36.30
N LYS A 75 18.73 8.23 37.22
CA LYS A 75 18.87 9.63 37.66
C LYS A 75 18.88 10.61 36.49
N GLU A 76 18.15 10.30 35.42
CA GLU A 76 18.03 11.19 34.28
C GLU A 76 17.21 12.43 34.69
N PRO A 77 17.59 13.64 34.25
CA PRO A 77 16.79 14.82 34.51
C PRO A 77 15.40 14.62 33.90
N LEU A 78 14.36 14.86 34.71
CA LEU A 78 12.97 14.84 34.26
C LEU A 78 12.80 15.97 33.26
N VAL A 79 12.96 15.68 31.97
CA VAL A 79 12.61 16.63 30.91
C VAL A 79 11.09 16.54 30.79
N PRO A 80 10.33 17.61 31.11
CA PRO A 80 8.91 17.67 30.82
C PRO A 80 8.76 17.76 29.30
N ASP A 81 8.90 16.60 28.65
CA ASP A 81 8.74 16.49 27.22
C ASP A 81 7.26 16.25 26.94
N GLU A 82 6.64 17.15 26.17
CA GLU A 82 5.26 17.00 25.68
C GLU A 82 5.07 15.64 24.97
N SER A 83 6.16 15.00 24.54
CA SER A 83 6.17 13.65 23.99
C SER A 83 5.71 12.54 24.95
N CYS A 84 5.72 12.78 26.26
CA CYS A 84 5.33 11.82 27.30
C CYS A 84 3.88 12.00 27.78
N ASP A 85 3.11 12.93 27.21
CA ASP A 85 1.72 13.09 27.58
C ASP A 85 0.91 11.82 27.21
N CYS A 86 0.46 11.13 28.25
CA CYS A 86 -0.28 9.87 28.17
C CYS A 86 -1.52 9.99 27.28
N VAL A 87 -2.22 11.12 27.36
CA VAL A 87 -3.50 11.32 26.69
C VAL A 87 -3.28 11.71 25.22
N THR A 88 -2.36 12.63 24.94
CA THR A 88 -2.20 13.14 23.57
C THR A 88 -1.31 12.25 22.68
N VAL A 89 -0.36 11.51 23.26
CA VAL A 89 0.61 10.71 22.49
C VAL A 89 0.41 9.21 22.68
N LEU A 90 0.41 8.72 23.93
CA LEU A 90 0.44 7.27 24.19
C LEU A 90 -0.91 6.59 23.86
N GLU A 91 -2.03 7.22 24.21
CA GLU A 91 -3.36 6.67 23.93
C GLU A 91 -3.63 6.47 22.42
N PRO A 92 -3.43 7.47 21.53
CA PRO A 92 -3.60 7.26 20.09
C PRO A 92 -2.70 6.17 19.51
N LEU A 93 -1.46 6.05 20.01
CA LEU A 93 -0.53 5.01 19.60
C LEU A 93 -1.01 3.62 20.05
N ALA A 94 -1.43 3.48 21.31
CA ALA A 94 -1.98 2.24 21.85
C ALA A 94 -3.27 1.83 21.13
N LYS A 95 -4.17 2.78 20.87
CA LYS A 95 -5.40 2.60 20.09
C LYS A 95 -5.11 2.14 18.66
N GLY A 96 -4.18 2.81 17.97
CA GLY A 96 -3.76 2.43 16.62
C GLY A 96 -3.15 1.02 16.58
N TYR A 97 -2.36 0.66 17.59
CA TYR A 97 -1.79 -0.67 17.72
C TYR A 97 -2.87 -1.74 17.97
N LEU A 98 -3.77 -1.51 18.93
CA LEU A 98 -4.86 -2.44 19.24
C LEU A 98 -5.81 -2.62 18.06
N ALA A 99 -6.11 -1.57 17.30
CA ALA A 99 -6.91 -1.64 16.08
C ALA A 99 -6.25 -2.53 15.00
N SER A 100 -4.93 -2.42 14.84
CA SER A 100 -4.15 -3.27 13.94
C SER A 100 -4.18 -4.75 14.37
N VAL A 101 -3.95 -5.02 15.66
CA VAL A 101 -4.03 -6.38 16.23
C VAL A 101 -5.43 -6.96 16.09
N SER A 102 -6.46 -6.18 16.42
CA SER A 102 -7.87 -6.59 16.31
C SER A 102 -8.23 -6.92 14.85
N THR A 103 -7.79 -6.10 13.89
CA THR A 103 -7.97 -6.39 12.47
C THR A 103 -7.30 -7.71 12.07
N HIS A 104 -6.10 -7.98 12.59
CA HIS A 104 -5.40 -9.23 12.31
C HIS A 104 -6.12 -10.45 12.90
N VAL A 105 -6.55 -10.36 14.16
CA VAL A 105 -7.29 -11.44 14.84
C VAL A 105 -8.65 -11.69 14.19
N LYS A 106 -9.39 -10.64 13.80
CA LYS A 106 -10.63 -10.77 13.01
C LYS A 106 -10.36 -11.52 11.70
N ASN A 107 -9.29 -11.15 10.98
CA ASN A 107 -8.92 -11.82 9.74
C ASN A 107 -8.56 -13.31 9.92
N LEU A 108 -8.09 -13.72 11.10
CA LEU A 108 -7.75 -15.12 11.38
C LEU A 108 -8.98 -15.93 11.82
N LEU A 109 -9.85 -15.34 12.64
CA LEU A 109 -10.97 -16.04 13.24
C LEU A 109 -12.19 -16.14 12.32
N THR A 110 -12.49 -15.11 11.52
CA THR A 110 -13.67 -15.11 10.64
C THR A 110 -13.35 -15.74 9.28
N GLU A 111 -14.32 -16.41 8.65
CA GLU A 111 -14.16 -17.00 7.32
C GLU A 111 -13.88 -15.93 6.26
N GLU A 112 -14.68 -14.86 6.25
CA GLU A 112 -14.48 -13.69 5.40
C GLU A 112 -13.08 -13.09 5.55
N GLY A 113 -12.60 -13.03 6.80
CA GLY A 113 -11.27 -12.59 7.16
C GLY A 113 -10.18 -13.44 6.54
N ARG A 114 -10.34 -14.77 6.60
CA ARG A 114 -9.40 -15.73 6.02
C ARG A 114 -9.37 -15.63 4.51
N VAL A 115 -10.53 -15.54 3.85
CA VAL A 115 -10.64 -15.28 2.40
C VAL A 115 -9.96 -13.96 2.01
N LYS A 116 -10.13 -12.89 2.79
CA LYS A 116 -9.46 -11.61 2.54
C LYS A 116 -7.94 -11.72 2.68
N LEU A 117 -7.45 -12.46 3.67
CA LEU A 117 -6.02 -12.67 3.90
C LEU A 117 -5.38 -13.53 2.80
N THR A 118 -6.04 -14.59 2.35
CA THR A 118 -5.59 -15.43 1.23
C THR A 118 -5.56 -14.62 -0.06
N ASN A 119 -6.59 -13.84 -0.36
CA ASN A 119 -6.64 -12.93 -1.51
C ASN A 119 -5.54 -11.86 -1.47
N LYS A 120 -5.29 -11.25 -0.30
CA LYS A 120 -4.19 -10.28 -0.12
C LYS A 120 -2.83 -10.94 -0.35
N THR A 121 -2.63 -12.15 0.16
CA THR A 121 -1.39 -12.92 0.00
C THR A 121 -1.19 -13.33 -1.46
N ALA A 122 -2.23 -13.81 -2.13
CA ALA A 122 -2.21 -14.13 -3.56
C ALA A 122 -1.89 -12.88 -4.40
N SER A 123 -2.52 -11.75 -4.10
CA SER A 123 -2.24 -10.45 -4.74
C SER A 123 -0.79 -10.00 -4.53
N ALA A 124 -0.25 -10.13 -3.30
CA ALA A 124 1.15 -9.84 -3.01
C ALA A 124 2.11 -10.74 -3.79
N ARG A 125 1.85 -12.06 -3.82
CA ARG A 125 2.62 -13.02 -4.62
C ARG A 125 2.57 -12.67 -6.11
N ARG A 126 1.42 -12.31 -6.65
CA ARG A 126 1.27 -11.85 -8.04
C ARG A 126 2.12 -10.59 -8.31
N ARG A 127 2.12 -9.60 -7.41
CA ARG A 127 2.98 -8.40 -7.54
C ARG A 127 4.46 -8.75 -7.53
N VAL A 128 4.90 -9.62 -6.62
CA VAL A 128 6.29 -10.07 -6.55
C VAL A 128 6.67 -10.80 -7.84
N ARG A 129 5.87 -11.74 -8.32
CA ARG A 129 6.10 -12.44 -9.61
C ARG A 129 6.20 -11.46 -10.77
N ARG A 130 5.31 -10.47 -10.86
CA ARG A 130 5.37 -9.43 -11.90
C ARG A 130 6.65 -8.62 -11.80
N ARG A 131 7.08 -8.23 -10.59
CA ARG A 131 8.32 -7.50 -10.36
C ARG A 131 9.55 -8.30 -10.80
N VAL A 132 9.65 -9.56 -10.39
CA VAL A 132 10.73 -10.47 -10.79
C VAL A 132 10.75 -10.63 -12.31
N LYS A 133 9.58 -10.90 -12.91
CA LYS A 133 9.43 -11.00 -14.37
C LYS A 133 9.89 -9.73 -15.09
N THR A 134 9.53 -8.56 -14.56
CA THR A 134 10.01 -7.26 -15.07
C THR A 134 11.53 -7.14 -14.99
N VAL A 135 12.15 -7.54 -13.88
CA VAL A 135 13.62 -7.49 -13.73
C VAL A 135 14.29 -8.42 -14.75
N HIS A 136 13.81 -9.65 -14.88
CA HIS A 136 14.32 -10.62 -15.86
C HIS A 136 14.20 -10.11 -17.29
N ARG A 137 13.04 -9.55 -17.67
CA ARG A 137 12.84 -8.94 -19.00
C ARG A 137 13.80 -7.79 -19.28
N ARG A 138 14.14 -6.98 -18.26
CA ARG A 138 15.13 -5.89 -18.43
C ARG A 138 16.52 -6.43 -18.70
N GLN A 139 16.91 -7.51 -18.01
CA GLN A 139 18.19 -8.17 -18.25
C GLN A 139 18.22 -8.81 -19.64
N ALA A 140 17.13 -9.48 -20.03
CA ALA A 140 16.96 -10.08 -21.36
C ALA A 140 16.94 -9.05 -22.49
N ALA A 141 16.51 -7.81 -22.24
CA ALA A 141 16.43 -6.78 -23.26
C ALA A 141 17.79 -6.48 -23.92
N ALA A 142 18.90 -6.54 -23.17
CA ALA A 142 20.23 -6.35 -23.74
C ALA A 142 20.56 -7.45 -24.77
N LYS A 143 20.28 -8.71 -24.43
CA LYS A 143 20.44 -9.86 -25.33
C LYS A 143 19.46 -9.85 -26.49
N PHE A 144 18.23 -9.39 -26.27
CA PHE A 144 17.26 -9.18 -27.34
C PHE A 144 17.78 -8.18 -28.38
N ASN A 145 18.38 -7.07 -27.95
CA ASN A 145 18.95 -6.11 -28.90
C ASN A 145 20.10 -6.70 -29.72
N GLU A 146 20.95 -7.51 -29.08
CA GLU A 146 22.05 -8.22 -29.74
C GLU A 146 21.52 -9.20 -30.80
N LEU A 147 20.52 -10.03 -30.44
CA LEU A 147 19.95 -11.05 -31.32
C LEU A 147 19.17 -10.46 -32.50
N PHE A 148 18.53 -9.30 -32.32
CA PHE A 148 17.66 -8.68 -33.34
C PHE A 148 18.30 -7.47 -34.04
N GLU A 149 19.57 -7.18 -33.72
CA GLU A 149 20.35 -6.04 -34.24
C GLU A 149 19.65 -4.68 -34.02
N ILE A 150 19.05 -4.51 -32.83
CA ILE A 150 18.33 -3.29 -32.48
C ILE A 150 19.32 -2.24 -31.97
N PRO A 151 19.29 -0.99 -32.49
CA PRO A 151 20.18 0.06 -32.02
C PRO A 151 20.10 0.27 -30.49
N PRO A 152 21.23 0.30 -29.76
CA PRO A 152 21.24 0.39 -28.29
C PRO A 152 20.47 1.58 -27.72
N LEU A 153 20.54 2.76 -28.38
CA LEU A 153 19.81 3.97 -27.97
C LEU A 153 18.28 3.81 -28.01
N ALA A 154 17.75 2.99 -28.93
CA ALA A 154 16.32 2.74 -29.04
C ALA A 154 15.78 1.87 -27.88
N SER A 155 16.65 1.03 -27.31
CA SER A 155 16.27 0.00 -26.34
C SER A 155 16.31 0.44 -24.86
N GLN A 156 17.26 1.32 -24.50
CA GLN A 156 17.51 1.68 -23.10
C GLN A 156 16.39 2.54 -22.49
N LEU A 157 15.76 3.41 -23.30
CA LEU A 157 14.69 4.30 -22.87
C LEU A 157 13.30 3.64 -22.91
N SER A 158 13.10 2.61 -23.73
CA SER A 158 11.80 1.97 -23.94
C SER A 158 11.49 0.90 -22.89
N TRP A 159 12.31 -0.15 -22.78
CA TRP A 159 11.89 -1.38 -22.09
C TRP A 159 11.91 -1.28 -20.57
N THR A 160 12.93 -0.62 -20.03
CA THR A 160 13.11 -0.43 -18.58
C THR A 160 12.02 0.49 -18.03
N GLN A 161 11.67 1.54 -18.76
CA GLN A 161 10.67 2.53 -18.37
C GLN A 161 9.26 1.96 -18.51
N ILE A 162 8.92 1.33 -19.65
CA ILE A 162 7.63 0.66 -19.88
C ILE A 162 7.38 -0.35 -18.76
N SER A 163 8.38 -1.19 -18.43
CA SER A 163 8.21 -2.21 -17.40
C SER A 163 8.18 -1.64 -15.97
N ARG A 164 8.86 -0.52 -15.68
CA ARG A 164 8.87 0.11 -14.33
C ARG A 164 7.53 0.75 -13.98
N ARG A 165 6.85 1.38 -14.94
CA ARG A 165 5.54 2.01 -14.69
C ARG A 165 4.39 1.01 -14.65
N LEU A 166 4.44 -0.05 -15.45
CA LEU A 166 3.45 -1.15 -15.39
C LEU A 166 3.35 -1.84 -14.02
N ALA A 167 4.38 -1.73 -13.17
CA ALA A 167 4.39 -2.35 -11.84
C ALA A 167 3.84 -1.46 -10.71
N LEU A 168 3.71 -0.13 -10.92
CA LEU A 168 3.54 0.83 -9.80
C LEU A 168 2.16 1.52 -9.73
N GLU A 169 1.36 1.56 -10.80
CA GLU A 169 0.09 2.31 -10.80
C GLU A 169 -1.09 1.48 -11.31
N GLY A 170 -2.14 1.34 -10.49
CA GLY A 170 -3.38 0.61 -10.82
C GLY A 170 -4.17 1.21 -11.99
N ALA A 171 -3.94 2.47 -12.34
CA ALA A 171 -4.53 3.15 -13.50
C ALA A 171 -4.10 2.56 -14.86
N LEU A 172 -3.11 1.66 -14.90
CA LEU A 172 -2.64 1.00 -16.12
C LEU A 172 -3.38 -0.31 -16.44
N MET A 173 -4.33 -0.78 -15.62
CA MET A 173 -5.16 -1.94 -16.02
C MET A 173 -5.97 -1.66 -17.31
N VAL A 174 -6.42 -0.42 -17.50
CA VAL A 174 -7.10 0.02 -18.73
C VAL A 174 -6.12 0.13 -19.91
N ARG A 175 -4.90 0.64 -19.67
CA ARG A 175 -3.87 0.80 -20.72
C ARG A 175 -3.19 -0.51 -21.13
N GLY A 176 -3.17 -1.53 -20.27
CA GLY A 176 -2.69 -2.86 -20.65
C GLY A 176 -3.46 -3.41 -21.85
N ARG A 177 -4.81 -3.28 -21.85
CA ARG A 177 -5.67 -3.71 -22.97
C ARG A 177 -5.35 -2.98 -24.28
N ALA A 178 -5.05 -1.69 -24.21
CA ALA A 178 -4.69 -0.87 -25.36
C ALA A 178 -3.34 -1.23 -25.98
N TRP A 179 -2.41 -1.81 -25.21
CA TRP A 179 -1.05 -2.13 -25.65
C TRP A 179 -0.90 -3.59 -26.09
N HIS A 180 -1.97 -4.38 -26.09
CA HIS A 180 -1.96 -5.79 -26.51
C HIS A 180 -1.97 -5.96 -28.03
N ARG A 181 -1.22 -5.16 -28.78
CA ARG A 181 -0.99 -5.47 -30.19
C ARG A 181 -0.16 -6.75 -30.29
N LYS A 182 -0.39 -7.57 -31.30
CA LYS A 182 0.33 -8.83 -31.52
C LYS A 182 1.86 -8.65 -31.42
N LEU A 183 2.41 -7.60 -32.02
CA LEU A 183 3.84 -7.28 -31.97
C LEU A 183 4.35 -7.05 -30.53
N TYR A 184 3.60 -6.35 -29.68
CA TYR A 184 3.97 -6.12 -28.28
C TYR A 184 4.01 -7.44 -27.50
N VAL A 185 2.98 -8.28 -27.69
CA VAL A 185 2.91 -9.60 -27.03
C VAL A 185 4.05 -10.50 -27.49
N GLN A 186 4.34 -10.52 -28.80
CA GLN A 186 5.48 -11.24 -29.35
C GLN A 186 6.79 -10.81 -28.70
N ILE A 187 7.07 -9.51 -28.62
CA ILE A 187 8.30 -9.00 -27.98
C ILE A 187 8.39 -9.44 -26.52
N LEU A 188 7.29 -9.33 -25.75
CA LEU A 188 7.29 -9.74 -24.35
C LEU A 188 7.61 -11.23 -24.17
N TRP A 189 7.14 -12.09 -25.05
CA TRP A 189 7.42 -13.52 -24.99
C TRP A 189 8.85 -13.87 -25.41
N HIS A 190 9.39 -13.18 -26.42
CA HIS A 190 10.80 -13.33 -26.76
C HIS A 190 11.70 -12.89 -25.59
N LEU A 191 11.36 -11.79 -24.91
CA LEU A 191 12.08 -11.37 -23.70
C LEU A 191 11.98 -12.40 -22.57
N ASP A 192 10.80 -13.00 -22.36
CA ASP A 192 10.63 -14.08 -21.38
C ASP A 192 11.49 -15.29 -21.74
N ARG A 193 11.50 -15.68 -23.02
CA ARG A 193 12.29 -16.81 -23.50
C ARG A 193 13.79 -16.58 -23.41
N ILE A 194 14.25 -15.39 -23.76
CA ILE A 194 15.66 -15.01 -23.62
C ILE A 194 16.06 -15.03 -22.14
N ALA A 195 15.19 -14.58 -21.23
CA ALA A 195 15.48 -14.66 -19.80
C ALA A 195 15.60 -16.12 -19.30
N GLU A 196 14.84 -17.06 -19.88
CA GLU A 196 14.94 -18.49 -19.57
C GLU A 196 16.22 -19.12 -20.14
N LEU A 197 16.59 -18.79 -21.38
CA LEU A 197 17.75 -19.37 -22.06
C LEU A 197 19.09 -18.78 -21.56
N PHE A 198 19.06 -17.53 -21.11
CA PHE A 198 20.24 -16.81 -20.63
C PHE A 198 20.02 -16.34 -19.19
N PRO A 199 19.90 -17.26 -18.22
CA PRO A 199 19.78 -16.88 -16.82
C PRO A 199 21.01 -16.08 -16.42
N VAL A 200 20.82 -14.92 -15.80
CA VAL A 200 21.93 -14.07 -15.36
C VAL A 200 22.64 -14.76 -14.20
N THR A 201 23.68 -15.55 -14.52
CA THR A 201 24.50 -16.29 -13.55
C THR A 201 25.25 -15.35 -12.60
N ASN A 202 25.46 -14.10 -13.01
CA ASN A 202 26.29 -13.13 -12.31
C ASN A 202 25.49 -12.02 -11.63
N ALA A 203 24.24 -12.27 -11.25
CA ALA A 203 23.57 -11.39 -10.31
C ALA A 203 24.29 -11.53 -8.97
N THR A 204 25.39 -10.77 -8.80
CA THR A 204 25.78 -10.20 -7.52
C THR A 204 24.48 -9.92 -6.80
N LYS A 205 24.23 -10.70 -5.73
CA LYS A 205 22.97 -10.71 -4.98
C LYS A 205 22.44 -9.29 -4.99
N CYS A 206 21.35 -9.04 -5.71
CA CYS A 206 20.77 -7.72 -5.78
C CYS A 206 20.21 -7.48 -4.38
N GLU A 207 21.07 -6.99 -3.48
CA GLU A 207 20.82 -6.85 -2.03
C GLU A 207 19.60 -5.96 -1.78
N GLU A 208 19.19 -5.16 -2.77
CA GLU A 208 18.05 -4.27 -2.67
C GLU A 208 16.69 -4.97 -2.63
N ASP A 209 16.56 -6.24 -3.06
CA ASP A 209 15.23 -6.83 -3.31
C ASP A 209 14.92 -8.17 -2.64
N THR A 210 15.74 -8.59 -1.69
CA THR A 210 15.30 -9.58 -0.70
C THR A 210 14.30 -8.92 0.26
N ILE A 211 13.10 -8.63 -0.24
CA ILE A 211 11.92 -8.51 0.62
C ILE A 211 11.66 -9.94 1.10
N GLN A 212 12.40 -10.35 2.13
CA GLN A 212 12.07 -11.50 2.95
C GLN A 212 10.66 -11.24 3.48
N PHE A 213 9.66 -11.75 2.78
CA PHE A 213 8.40 -12.14 3.40
C PHE A 213 8.78 -13.31 4.32
N MET A 214 9.33 -12.99 5.49
CA MET A 214 9.54 -13.98 6.53
C MET A 214 8.17 -14.53 6.89
N ALA A 215 7.88 -15.74 6.42
CA ALA A 215 7.09 -16.66 7.20
C ALA A 215 7.91 -16.87 8.48
N SER A 216 7.46 -16.23 9.55
CA SER A 216 8.03 -16.39 10.88
C SER A 216 7.88 -17.88 11.26
N SER A 217 8.98 -18.62 11.22
CA SER A 217 9.08 -19.95 11.83
C SER A 217 10.48 -20.12 12.40
N ASP A 218 10.45 -20.32 13.71
CA ASP A 218 11.46 -20.82 14.65
C ASP A 218 12.76 -20.05 14.87
N GLY A 219 12.91 -19.64 16.13
CA GLY A 219 14.05 -18.95 16.68
C GLY A 219 15.27 -19.86 16.75
N SER A 220 16.34 -19.36 16.16
CA SER A 220 17.69 -19.67 16.58
C SER A 220 18.41 -18.34 16.79
N ASP A 221 19.07 -18.21 17.93
CA ASP A 221 19.91 -17.07 18.30
C ASP A 221 21.01 -16.87 17.26
N ILE A 222 20.87 -15.84 16.42
CA ILE A 222 21.90 -15.39 15.48
C ILE A 222 22.08 -13.90 15.72
N GLU A 223 23.32 -13.52 15.98
CA GLU A 223 23.76 -12.17 16.31
C GLU A 223 23.21 -11.11 15.34
N GLU A 224 22.70 -10.04 15.93
CA GLU A 224 21.97 -8.95 15.30
C GLU A 224 22.92 -8.06 14.47
N PRO A 225 22.85 -8.04 13.12
CA PRO A 225 23.71 -7.18 12.34
C PRO A 225 23.31 -5.71 12.50
N ALA A 226 24.31 -4.83 12.51
CA ALA A 226 24.18 -3.39 12.75
C ALA A 226 23.08 -2.76 11.88
N LYS A 227 22.02 -2.26 12.53
CA LYS A 227 20.87 -1.62 11.90
C LYS A 227 21.31 -0.32 11.21
N LYS A 228 21.36 -0.32 9.88
CA LYS A 228 21.41 0.93 9.09
C LYS A 228 20.17 1.77 9.43
N LYS A 229 20.40 2.96 10.02
CA LYS A 229 19.35 3.94 10.34
C LYS A 229 18.61 4.33 9.05
N ARG A 230 17.39 3.81 8.90
CA ARG A 230 16.50 4.17 7.80
C ARG A 230 16.01 5.59 8.07
N LYS A 231 16.25 6.51 7.13
CA LYS A 231 15.75 7.90 7.19
C LYS A 231 14.21 7.84 7.13
N ILE A 232 13.57 7.99 8.29
CA ILE A 232 12.12 8.10 8.40
C ILE A 232 11.78 9.54 8.00
N ASN A 233 11.32 9.72 6.76
CA ASN A 233 10.61 10.96 6.43
C ASN A 233 9.32 10.95 7.25
N SER A 234 9.15 11.97 8.09
CA SER A 234 7.91 12.26 8.82
C SER A 234 6.79 12.48 7.79
N ARG A 235 6.10 11.41 7.42
CA ARG A 235 4.84 11.53 6.70
C ARG A 235 3.84 12.09 7.69
N THR A 236 3.48 13.35 7.51
CA THR A 236 2.26 13.93 8.08
C THR A 236 1.10 12.97 7.79
N VAL A 237 0.38 12.61 8.85
CA VAL A 237 -0.76 11.70 8.79
C VAL A 237 -1.88 12.41 8.05
N ILE A 238 -1.93 12.25 6.72
CA ILE A 238 -3.06 12.69 5.92
C ILE A 238 -4.19 11.72 6.21
N LYS A 239 -5.20 12.18 6.98
CA LYS A 239 -6.46 11.47 7.19
C LYS A 239 -7.06 11.17 5.80
N LYS A 240 -7.13 9.89 5.43
CA LYS A 240 -7.74 9.44 4.17
C LYS A 240 -9.26 9.51 4.29
N THR A 241 -9.84 10.70 4.08
CA THR A 241 -11.23 10.81 3.63
C THR A 241 -11.24 10.66 2.10
N PHE A 242 -12.24 9.94 1.57
CA PHE A 242 -12.35 9.65 0.13
C PHE A 242 -12.64 10.89 -0.74
N GLN A 243 -12.87 12.03 -0.10
CA GLN A 243 -12.90 13.35 -0.71
C GLN A 243 -11.89 14.22 0.04
N ALA A 244 -10.81 14.61 -0.64
CA ALA A 244 -9.94 15.68 -0.17
C ALA A 244 -10.67 17.00 -0.43
N SER A 245 -10.69 17.90 0.55
CA SER A 245 -11.16 19.28 0.39
C SER A 245 -10.39 19.96 -0.76
N THR A 246 -11.10 20.70 -1.62
CA THR A 246 -10.53 21.47 -2.74
C THR A 246 -9.46 22.49 -2.31
N LYS A 247 -9.38 22.84 -1.03
CA LYS A 247 -8.30 23.67 -0.47
C LYS A 247 -6.96 22.94 -0.35
N HIS A 248 -6.93 21.62 -0.52
CA HIS A 248 -5.72 20.80 -0.59
C HIS A 248 -5.38 20.33 -2.02
N ASP A 249 -6.12 20.79 -3.03
CA ASP A 249 -5.64 20.72 -4.40
C ASP A 249 -4.42 21.61 -4.50
N ASN A 250 -3.25 20.98 -4.53
CA ASN A 250 -2.00 21.66 -4.77
C ASN A 250 -2.08 22.36 -6.14
N LEU A 251 -2.42 23.65 -6.14
CA LEU A 251 -2.31 24.54 -7.31
C LEU A 251 -0.85 24.63 -7.81
N ARG A 252 0.10 24.21 -6.98
CA ARG A 252 1.47 23.90 -7.40
C ARG A 252 1.48 22.57 -8.15
N GLY A 253 1.48 22.64 -9.48
CA GLY A 253 1.81 21.51 -10.33
C GLY A 253 3.11 20.83 -9.83
N PRO A 254 3.19 19.49 -9.78
CA PRO A 254 4.33 18.81 -9.19
C PRO A 254 5.63 19.28 -9.85
N ASN A 255 6.56 19.80 -9.03
CA ASN A 255 7.86 20.32 -9.47
C ASN A 255 8.47 19.39 -10.53
N SER A 256 8.70 19.96 -11.71
CA SER A 256 9.05 19.27 -12.95
C SER A 256 10.50 18.79 -12.96
N VAL A 257 10.78 17.75 -12.17
CA VAL A 257 11.68 16.67 -12.59
C VAL A 257 10.81 15.43 -12.83
N LYS A 258 9.68 15.61 -13.52
CA LYS A 258 8.84 14.48 -13.89
C LYS A 258 9.65 13.66 -14.91
N PRO A 259 9.93 12.37 -14.65
CA PRO A 259 10.59 11.54 -15.63
C PRO A 259 9.81 11.63 -16.95
N GLN A 260 10.54 11.80 -18.06
CA GLN A 260 9.98 11.94 -19.41
C GLN A 260 8.77 10.99 -19.57
N ARG A 261 7.66 11.53 -20.07
CA ARG A 261 6.47 10.71 -20.35
C ARG A 261 6.90 9.58 -21.28
N ILE A 262 6.69 8.35 -20.86
CA ILE A 262 6.99 7.18 -21.68
C ILE A 262 5.91 7.13 -22.74
N LEU A 263 6.31 7.34 -23.99
CA LEU A 263 5.41 7.31 -25.13
C LEU A 263 5.59 5.98 -25.84
N PRO A 264 4.54 5.14 -25.95
CA PRO A 264 4.63 3.93 -26.76
C PRO A 264 4.84 4.29 -28.23
N TYR A 265 5.41 3.33 -28.96
CA TYR A 265 5.42 3.35 -30.41
C TYR A 265 4.00 3.14 -30.93
N VAL A 266 3.61 3.86 -31.97
CA VAL A 266 2.30 3.75 -32.64
C VAL A 266 1.99 2.28 -32.97
N SER A 267 2.98 1.54 -33.48
CA SER A 267 2.85 0.13 -33.82
C SER A 267 2.67 -0.81 -32.64
N MET A 268 2.77 -0.36 -31.38
CA MET A 268 2.55 -1.20 -30.21
C MET A 268 1.17 -1.00 -29.58
N VAL A 269 0.39 -0.05 -30.10
CA VAL A 269 -0.90 0.33 -29.54
C VAL A 269 -2.02 -0.02 -30.51
N LYS A 270 -3.16 -0.47 -29.98
CA LYS A 270 -4.34 -0.79 -30.79
C LYS A 270 -4.84 0.46 -31.54
N PRO A 271 -5.12 0.38 -32.85
CA PRO A 271 -5.66 1.51 -33.62
C PRO A 271 -6.98 2.07 -33.09
N THR A 272 -7.87 1.22 -32.59
CA THR A 272 -9.14 1.61 -31.96
C THR A 272 -8.90 2.50 -30.75
N TRP A 273 -7.98 2.11 -29.88
CA TRP A 273 -7.60 2.92 -28.73
C TRP A 273 -6.94 4.24 -29.14
N MET A 274 -6.11 4.23 -30.19
CA MET A 274 -5.53 5.46 -30.73
C MET A 274 -6.59 6.44 -31.24
N ARG A 275 -7.69 5.95 -31.83
CA ARG A 275 -8.81 6.78 -32.27
C ARG A 275 -9.54 7.41 -31.08
N ALA A 276 -9.90 6.61 -30.08
CA ALA A 276 -10.60 7.09 -28.88
C ALA A 276 -9.77 8.10 -28.06
N GLU A 277 -8.48 7.81 -27.88
CA GLU A 277 -7.59 8.60 -27.03
C GLU A 277 -6.98 9.82 -27.76
N LYS A 278 -7.21 9.98 -29.08
CA LYS A 278 -6.77 11.16 -29.83
C LYS A 278 -7.33 12.46 -29.24
N ALA A 279 -8.50 12.39 -28.60
CA ALA A 279 -9.11 13.49 -27.86
C ALA A 279 -8.33 13.89 -26.59
N SER A 280 -7.53 12.99 -26.02
CA SER A 280 -6.83 13.21 -24.75
C SER A 280 -5.47 13.94 -24.90
N GLY A 281 -5.07 14.29 -26.12
CA GLY A 281 -3.76 14.93 -26.39
C GLY A 281 -2.55 14.04 -26.07
N LEU A 282 -2.71 12.72 -26.10
CA LEU A 282 -1.61 11.79 -25.85
C LEU A 282 -0.65 11.79 -27.04
N VAL A 283 0.59 12.25 -26.82
CA VAL A 283 1.66 12.17 -27.82
C VAL A 283 2.18 10.74 -27.87
N MET A 284 2.25 10.12 -29.05
CA MET A 284 2.91 8.83 -29.27
C MET A 284 4.24 9.00 -29.99
N ARG A 285 5.11 8.00 -29.89
CA ARG A 285 6.35 7.99 -30.68
C ARG A 285 6.07 7.37 -32.04
N ALA A 286 6.51 8.03 -33.10
CA ALA A 286 6.46 7.47 -34.45
C ALA A 286 7.27 6.16 -34.49
N ASP A 287 6.82 5.23 -35.33
CA ASP A 287 7.52 3.95 -35.50
C ASP A 287 8.88 4.18 -36.14
N GLU A 288 9.92 3.62 -35.52
CA GLU A 288 11.26 3.63 -36.08
C GLU A 288 11.38 2.61 -37.22
N PRO A 289 12.27 2.81 -38.20
CA PRO A 289 12.45 1.89 -39.33
C PRO A 289 12.71 0.43 -38.91
N TRP A 290 13.42 0.22 -37.78
CA TRP A 290 13.71 -1.12 -37.29
C TRP A 290 12.45 -1.88 -36.83
N MET A 291 11.41 -1.18 -36.35
CA MET A 291 10.15 -1.80 -35.89
C MET A 291 9.41 -2.50 -37.03
N ALA A 292 9.45 -1.95 -38.24
CA ALA A 292 8.82 -2.55 -39.42
C ALA A 292 9.43 -3.91 -39.76
N SER A 293 10.77 -4.03 -39.67
CA SER A 293 11.48 -5.29 -39.89
C SER A 293 11.41 -6.24 -38.69
N LEU A 294 11.22 -5.71 -37.48
CA LEU A 294 11.23 -6.49 -36.25
C LEU A 294 10.16 -7.58 -36.25
N GLY A 295 8.92 -7.28 -36.66
CA GLY A 295 7.86 -8.28 -36.71
C GLY A 295 8.23 -9.48 -37.59
N GLN A 296 8.86 -9.22 -38.74
CA GLN A 296 9.35 -10.28 -39.62
C GLN A 296 10.52 -11.06 -38.99
N LYS A 297 11.46 -10.37 -38.33
CA LYS A 297 12.57 -11.02 -37.62
C LYS A 297 12.06 -11.92 -36.47
N LEU A 298 11.07 -11.46 -35.71
CA LEU A 298 10.45 -12.23 -34.62
C LEU A 298 9.74 -13.48 -35.14
N ASN A 299 8.96 -13.34 -36.21
CA ASN A 299 8.26 -14.48 -36.84
C ASN A 299 9.22 -15.51 -37.43
N LYS A 300 10.43 -15.11 -37.84
CA LYS A 300 11.47 -16.02 -38.33
C LYS A 300 12.31 -16.64 -37.21
N SER A 301 12.19 -16.14 -35.98
CA SER A 301 13.02 -16.62 -34.89
C SER A 301 12.52 -17.98 -34.40
N THR A 302 13.44 -18.89 -34.12
CA THR A 302 13.13 -20.22 -33.55
C THR A 302 13.07 -20.19 -32.02
N LEU A 303 12.98 -19.00 -31.41
CA LEU A 303 13.03 -18.85 -29.96
C LEU A 303 11.69 -19.25 -29.33
N LEU A 304 10.57 -18.95 -29.99
CA LEU A 304 9.25 -19.30 -29.50
C LEU A 304 8.99 -20.81 -29.61
N THR A 305 8.22 -21.31 -28.65
CA THR A 305 7.72 -22.69 -28.67
C THR A 305 6.51 -22.79 -29.60
N SER A 306 6.25 -23.96 -30.18
CA SER A 306 5.07 -24.18 -31.03
C SER A 306 3.74 -23.82 -30.34
N CYS A 307 3.64 -24.04 -29.02
CA CYS A 307 2.48 -23.63 -28.22
C CYS A 307 2.29 -22.10 -28.19
N GLN A 308 3.38 -21.34 -28.16
CA GLN A 308 3.34 -19.89 -28.23
C GLN A 308 2.91 -19.44 -29.64
N ASP A 309 3.48 -20.01 -30.69
CA ASP A 309 3.10 -19.64 -32.06
C ASP A 309 1.60 -19.85 -32.33
N ASN A 310 1.03 -20.95 -31.81
CA ASN A 310 -0.41 -21.19 -31.87
C ASN A 310 -1.20 -20.08 -31.15
N LEU A 311 -0.83 -19.72 -29.92
CA LEU A 311 -1.53 -18.67 -29.16
C LEU A 311 -1.35 -17.27 -29.79
N LEU A 312 -0.27 -17.02 -30.53
CA LEU A 312 -0.11 -15.79 -31.33
C LEU A 312 -0.96 -15.81 -32.60
N SER A 313 -1.23 -16.98 -33.15
CA SER A 313 -2.12 -17.12 -34.31
C SER A 313 -3.59 -16.90 -33.94
N GLU A 314 -3.96 -17.23 -32.70
CA GLU A 314 -5.30 -16.99 -32.14
C GLU A 314 -5.53 -15.53 -31.74
N LEU A 315 -4.46 -14.75 -31.49
CA LEU A 315 -4.63 -13.31 -31.29
C LEU A 315 -5.19 -12.71 -32.58
N PRO A 316 -6.35 -12.03 -32.52
CA PRO A 316 -7.00 -11.50 -33.70
C PRO A 316 -6.04 -10.61 -34.47
N ALA A 317 -6.09 -10.69 -35.79
CA ALA A 317 -5.49 -9.65 -36.61
C ALA A 317 -6.08 -8.31 -36.13
N ASP A 318 -5.23 -7.30 -35.95
CA ASP A 318 -5.59 -6.02 -35.30
C ASP A 318 -6.73 -5.24 -36.02
N THR A 319 -7.34 -5.82 -37.06
CA THR A 319 -8.36 -5.25 -37.94
C THR A 319 -9.81 -5.56 -37.52
N ASP A 320 -10.06 -6.58 -36.69
CA ASP A 320 -11.42 -7.15 -36.59
C ASP A 320 -12.17 -6.79 -35.30
N TYR A 321 -11.58 -5.97 -34.42
CA TYR A 321 -12.20 -5.55 -33.15
C TYR A 321 -12.96 -4.21 -33.29
N ASP A 322 -13.42 -3.88 -34.49
CA ASP A 322 -14.20 -2.68 -34.78
C ASP A 322 -15.70 -3.01 -34.72
N ALA A 323 -16.37 -2.45 -33.69
CA ALA A 323 -17.80 -2.09 -33.61
C ALA A 323 -18.74 -2.83 -32.64
N ASP A 324 -18.59 -4.14 -32.35
CA ASP A 324 -19.70 -4.86 -31.67
C ASP A 324 -19.56 -5.10 -30.15
N ASP A 325 -18.40 -4.79 -29.53
CA ASP A 325 -18.14 -5.13 -28.11
C ASP A 325 -18.33 -3.94 -27.14
N GLU A 326 -18.86 -2.80 -27.60
CA GLU A 326 -19.18 -1.65 -26.72
C GLU A 326 -20.44 -1.87 -25.86
N HIS A 327 -21.18 -2.98 -26.06
CA HIS A 327 -22.41 -3.26 -25.32
C HIS A 327 -22.28 -4.27 -24.16
N VAL A 328 -21.13 -4.95 -23.98
CA VAL A 328 -21.06 -6.10 -23.05
C VAL A 328 -20.63 -5.73 -21.61
N ASP A 329 -19.98 -4.58 -21.41
CA ASP A 329 -19.51 -4.18 -20.07
C ASP A 329 -20.47 -3.23 -19.32
N GLU A 330 -21.55 -2.74 -19.95
CA GLU A 330 -22.52 -1.84 -19.31
C GLU A 330 -23.68 -2.59 -18.60
N GLU A 331 -24.06 -3.79 -19.07
CA GLU A 331 -25.11 -4.59 -18.41
C GLU A 331 -24.65 -5.30 -17.13
N ARG A 332 -23.33 -5.45 -16.89
CA ARG A 332 -22.83 -6.15 -15.69
C ARG A 332 -22.75 -5.28 -14.42
N ALA A 333 -23.10 -4.00 -14.51
CA ALA A 333 -23.09 -3.06 -13.39
C ALA A 333 -24.49 -2.76 -12.81
N SER A 334 -25.56 -3.25 -13.45
CA SER A 334 -26.96 -3.00 -13.05
C SER A 334 -27.69 -4.25 -12.57
N GLU A 335 -27.12 -5.45 -12.71
CA GLU A 335 -27.79 -6.70 -12.33
C GLU A 335 -27.41 -7.13 -10.89
N GLU A 336 -28.38 -6.99 -10.00
CA GLU A 336 -28.54 -7.70 -8.72
C GLU A 336 -27.60 -7.38 -7.55
N HIS A 337 -27.80 -6.20 -6.97
CA HIS A 337 -27.95 -6.12 -5.50
C HIS A 337 -29.44 -5.97 -5.17
N ALA A 338 -30.23 -7.00 -5.50
CA ALA A 338 -31.53 -7.20 -4.87
C ALA A 338 -31.30 -7.40 -3.37
N GLY A 339 -32.00 -6.58 -2.59
CA GLY A 339 -31.75 -6.35 -1.18
C GLY A 339 -31.76 -7.63 -0.33
N GLU A 340 -30.69 -7.79 0.45
CA GLU A 340 -30.80 -8.46 1.73
C GLU A 340 -31.36 -7.43 2.72
N GLU A 341 -32.69 -7.46 2.87
CA GLU A 341 -33.41 -6.72 3.90
C GLU A 341 -32.80 -7.04 5.27
N ARG A 342 -32.03 -6.10 5.82
CA ARG A 342 -31.73 -6.10 7.25
C ARG A 342 -32.98 -5.65 7.97
N ALA A 343 -33.70 -6.63 8.51
CA ALA A 343 -34.74 -6.41 9.51
C ALA A 343 -34.21 -5.43 10.56
N GLY A 344 -34.99 -4.36 10.76
CA GLY A 344 -34.69 -3.29 11.69
C GLY A 344 -34.55 -3.80 13.11
N GLU A 345 -33.40 -3.54 13.71
CA GLU A 345 -33.23 -3.57 15.16
C GLU A 345 -33.75 -2.21 15.66
N GLU A 346 -34.98 -2.23 16.17
CA GLU A 346 -35.64 -1.07 16.78
C GLU A 346 -34.83 -0.61 18.01
N HIS A 347 -34.09 0.48 17.85
CA HIS A 347 -33.54 1.20 18.98
C HIS A 347 -34.68 1.95 19.68
N ALA A 348 -35.17 1.35 20.77
CA ALA A 348 -35.98 2.05 21.76
C ALA A 348 -35.23 3.30 22.25
N GLY A 349 -35.87 4.45 22.06
CA GLY A 349 -35.37 5.74 22.48
C GLY A 349 -35.18 5.80 23.99
N GLU A 350 -33.96 6.09 24.41
CA GLU A 350 -33.66 6.52 25.78
C GLU A 350 -33.81 8.04 25.82
N GLU A 351 -34.94 8.50 26.36
CA GLU A 351 -35.23 9.90 26.65
C GLU A 351 -34.17 10.45 27.61
N ARG A 352 -33.29 11.34 27.12
CA ARG A 352 -32.49 12.19 27.99
C ARG A 352 -33.29 13.44 28.34
N ALA A 353 -33.78 13.44 29.58
CA ALA A 353 -34.27 14.63 30.26
C ALA A 353 -33.21 15.74 30.22
N GLY A 354 -33.68 16.95 29.88
CA GLY A 354 -32.86 18.15 29.75
C GLY A 354 -32.22 18.56 31.08
N GLU A 355 -30.97 18.99 30.97
CA GLU A 355 -30.28 19.74 32.01
C GLU A 355 -30.13 21.17 31.49
N GLU A 356 -30.93 22.06 32.07
CA GLU A 356 -30.94 23.50 31.80
C GLU A 356 -29.59 24.10 32.22
N ARG A 357 -28.86 24.65 31.26
CA ARG A 357 -27.62 25.40 31.53
C ARG A 357 -27.97 26.89 31.57
N ALA A 358 -27.89 27.45 32.78
CA ALA A 358 -28.00 28.87 33.03
C ALA A 358 -26.97 29.66 32.21
N GLU A 359 -27.47 30.65 31.46
CA GLU A 359 -26.69 31.75 30.91
C GLU A 359 -26.17 32.62 32.06
N GLU A 360 -24.86 32.68 32.23
CA GLU A 360 -24.21 33.70 33.04
C GLU A 360 -23.52 34.70 32.11
N HIS A 361 -24.10 35.90 32.07
CA HIS A 361 -23.55 37.11 31.48
C HIS A 361 -22.19 37.43 32.12
N ALA A 362 -21.16 37.61 31.31
CA ALA A 362 -19.97 38.37 31.71
C ALA A 362 -19.62 39.36 30.60
N GLU A 363 -20.12 40.59 30.77
CA GLU A 363 -19.56 41.78 30.16
C GLU A 363 -18.14 41.98 30.69
N GLY A 364 -17.18 42.08 29.78
CA GLY A 364 -15.78 42.33 30.10
C GLY A 364 -15.13 43.16 29.01
N ALA A 365 -15.41 44.46 29.04
CA ALA A 365 -14.68 45.47 28.29
C ALA A 365 -13.20 45.45 28.71
N GLY A 366 -12.31 45.33 27.72
CA GLY A 366 -10.87 45.38 27.91
C GLY A 366 -10.22 46.00 26.69
N GLU A 367 -10.25 47.32 26.61
CA GLU A 367 -9.41 48.12 25.73
C GLU A 367 -7.93 47.86 26.09
N HIS A 368 -7.14 47.41 25.13
CA HIS A 368 -5.68 47.58 25.20
C HIS A 368 -5.18 48.20 23.90
N ALA A 369 -4.79 49.46 24.07
CA ALA A 369 -4.07 50.28 23.12
C ALA A 369 -2.63 49.78 22.92
N GLY A 370 -2.17 49.93 21.68
CA GLY A 370 -0.82 50.39 21.37
C GLY A 370 0.33 49.39 21.49
N GLU A 371 0.86 48.96 20.34
CA GLU A 371 2.31 48.89 20.19
C GLU A 371 2.68 49.09 18.72
N GLU A 372 3.16 50.30 18.41
CA GLU A 372 3.86 50.63 17.17
C GLU A 372 5.28 50.07 17.26
N HIS A 373 5.68 49.23 16.30
CA HIS A 373 7.09 48.91 16.10
C HIS A 373 7.55 49.43 14.73
N ALA A 374 8.36 50.48 14.81
CA ALA A 374 9.10 51.09 13.72
C ALA A 374 10.26 50.22 13.24
N GLY A 375 10.57 50.36 11.95
CA GLY A 375 11.92 50.64 11.46
C GLY A 375 12.92 49.47 11.41
N GLY A 376 13.27 49.07 10.19
CA GLY A 376 14.39 48.16 9.95
C GLY A 376 14.73 48.02 8.47
N GLU A 377 15.05 49.14 7.81
CA GLU A 377 15.75 49.13 6.53
C GLU A 377 17.16 48.59 6.74
N ASN A 378 17.48 47.44 6.14
CA ASN A 378 18.86 47.01 5.98
C ASN A 378 19.19 46.97 4.49
N ASN A 379 19.83 48.06 4.04
CA ASN A 379 20.73 48.05 2.90
C ASN A 379 22.02 47.36 3.34
N VAL A 380 22.42 46.30 2.63
CA VAL A 380 23.82 45.85 2.61
C VAL A 380 24.22 45.62 1.16
N ALA A 381 25.22 46.43 0.79
CA ALA A 381 26.23 46.40 -0.27
C ALA A 381 26.22 45.26 -1.31
#